data_AF-A0A662VYZ3-F1
#
_entry.id   AF-A0A662VYZ3-F1
#
_cell.length_a   1.000
_cell.length_b   1.000
_cell.length_c   1.000
_cell.angle_alpha   90.00
_cell.angle_beta   90.00
_cell.angle_gamma   90.00
#
_symmetry.space_group_name_H-M   'P 1'
#
loop_
_entity.id
_entity.type
_entity.pdbx_description
1 polymer ?
#
loop_
_entity_poly.entity_id
_entity_poly.type
_entity_poly.pdbx_seq_one_letter_code
_entity_poly.pdbx_strand_id
1 'polypeptide(L)'
;MQKYDFEIFDPVKERNEKAYNNGKKGEQIALRDFDEIIFVDRLVDAELNGKPLEIKACQEWQSNGKGRCRGRFVLDKEQHDYLIKNHGYYLFIVFKEDGSNISKLVKAVDVEFKRKISWLSIFHAPQGGENLGR
;
A
#
# COMPACT_ATOMS: atom_id res chain seq x y z
N MET A 1 -4.30 -31.92 -35.66
CA MET A 1 -4.94 -30.63 -35.99
C MET A 1 -6.28 -30.63 -35.28
N GLN A 2 -6.60 -29.86 -34.25
CA GLN A 2 -6.04 -28.68 -33.57
C GLN A 2 -6.42 -28.90 -32.09
N LYS A 3 -5.49 -28.83 -31.13
CA LYS A 3 -5.86 -28.78 -29.71
C LYS A 3 -6.22 -27.33 -29.40
N TYR A 4 -7.48 -27.08 -29.09
CA TYR A 4 -7.91 -25.80 -28.52
C TYR A 4 -7.47 -25.80 -27.06
N ASP A 5 -6.36 -25.13 -26.78
CA ASP A 5 -6.01 -24.75 -25.42
C ASP A 5 -6.94 -23.61 -25.02
N PHE A 6 -8.08 -23.96 -24.42
CA PHE A 6 -8.88 -22.99 -23.67
C PHE A 6 -8.04 -22.61 -22.45
N GLU A 7 -7.34 -21.47 -22.52
CA GLU A 7 -6.76 -20.86 -21.34
C GLU A 7 -7.89 -20.62 -20.33
N ILE A 8 -7.89 -21.41 -19.26
CA ILE A 8 -8.81 -21.23 -18.14
C ILE A 8 -8.40 -19.91 -17.48
N PHE A 9 -9.22 -18.88 -17.68
CA PHE A 9 -9.14 -17.63 -16.94
C PHE A 9 -9.28 -17.96 -15.45
N ASP A 10 -8.16 -17.91 -14.72
CA ASP A 10 -8.13 -18.08 -13.26
C ASP A 10 -8.09 -16.69 -12.59
N PRO A 11 -9.25 -16.16 -12.16
CA PRO A 11 -9.34 -14.85 -11.54
C PRO A 11 -8.63 -14.77 -10.19
N VAL A 12 -8.27 -15.89 -9.56
CA VAL A 12 -7.50 -15.89 -8.31
C VAL A 12 -6.02 -15.61 -8.61
N LYS A 13 -5.49 -16.22 -9.67
CA LYS A 13 -4.10 -16.02 -10.11
C LYS A 13 -3.86 -14.59 -10.58
N GLU A 14 -4.77 -14.03 -11.38
CA GLU A 14 -4.70 -12.63 -11.85
C GLU A 14 -4.79 -11.62 -10.70
N ARG A 15 -5.63 -11.88 -9.68
CA ARG A 15 -5.74 -11.02 -8.48
C ARG A 15 -4.44 -10.98 -7.68
N ASN A 16 -3.78 -12.13 -7.53
CA ASN A 16 -2.49 -12.21 -6.84
C ASN A 16 -1.40 -11.49 -7.64
N GLU A 17 -1.38 -11.64 -8.96
CA GLU A 17 -0.43 -10.95 -9.84
C GLU A 17 -0.60 -9.43 -9.79
N LYS A 18 -1.84 -8.93 -9.81
CA LYS A 18 -2.11 -7.49 -9.69
C LYS A 18 -1.67 -6.94 -8.33
N ALA A 19 -1.93 -7.66 -7.24
CA ALA A 19 -1.49 -7.27 -5.90
C ALA A 19 0.05 -7.25 -5.81
N TYR A 20 0.70 -8.29 -6.34
CA TYR A 20 2.16 -8.40 -6.41
C TYR A 20 2.80 -7.25 -7.21
N ASN A 21 2.26 -6.97 -8.40
CA ASN A 21 2.75 -5.88 -9.25
C ASN A 21 2.54 -4.51 -8.61
N ASN A 22 1.44 -4.31 -7.86
CA ASN A 22 1.24 -3.08 -7.08
C ASN A 22 2.26 -2.96 -5.95
N GLY A 23 2.61 -4.07 -5.28
CA GLY A 23 3.68 -4.11 -4.28
C GLY A 23 5.00 -3.63 -4.86
N LYS A 24 5.48 -4.26 -5.94
CA LYS A 24 6.72 -3.86 -6.63
C LYS A 24 6.72 -2.39 -7.07
N LYS A 25 5.62 -1.91 -7.65
CA LYS A 25 5.51 -0.49 -8.03
C LYS A 25 5.58 0.43 -6.81
N GLY A 26 5.01 0.01 -5.68
CA GLY A 26 5.10 0.73 -4.41
C GLY A 26 6.54 0.84 -3.92
N GLU A 27 7.29 -0.25 -3.95
CA GLU A 27 8.71 -0.26 -3.59
C GLU A 27 9.55 0.67 -4.49
N GLN A 28 9.30 0.66 -5.80
CA GLN A 28 9.97 1.55 -6.76
C GLN A 28 9.67 3.04 -6.49
N ILE A 29 8.43 3.35 -6.11
CA ILE A 29 8.06 4.72 -5.70
C ILE A 29 8.81 5.09 -4.42
N ALA A 30 8.91 4.17 -3.45
CA ALA A 30 9.61 4.43 -2.21
C ALA A 30 11.12 4.70 -2.44
N LEU A 31 11.78 3.94 -3.32
CA LEU A 31 13.17 4.19 -3.74
C LEU A 31 13.36 5.55 -4.39
N ARG A 32 12.39 5.99 -5.19
CA ARG A 32 12.45 7.29 -5.86
C ARG A 32 12.22 8.45 -4.88
N ASP A 33 11.33 8.26 -3.92
CA ASP A 33 10.85 9.34 -3.05
C ASP A 33 11.70 9.49 -1.77
N PHE A 34 12.53 8.49 -1.41
CA PHE A 34 13.32 8.49 -0.18
C PHE A 34 14.76 8.00 -0.40
N ASP A 35 15.74 8.83 0.01
CA ASP A 35 17.17 8.53 -0.16
C ASP A 35 17.70 7.46 0.81
N GLU A 36 17.16 7.39 2.03
CA GLU A 36 17.63 6.51 3.11
C GLU A 36 16.66 5.34 3.39
N ILE A 37 16.11 4.76 2.32
CA ILE A 37 15.29 3.55 2.41
C ILE A 37 16.12 2.29 2.17
N ILE A 38 16.00 1.32 3.09
CA ILE A 38 16.68 0.03 3.00
C ILE A 38 15.61 -1.06 3.04
N PHE A 39 15.43 -1.79 1.94
CA PHE A 39 14.50 -2.92 1.91
C PHE A 39 15.02 -4.09 2.74
N VAL A 40 14.12 -4.71 3.50
CA VAL A 40 14.45 -5.83 4.38
C VAL A 40 13.53 -7.01 4.10
N ASP A 41 14.08 -8.21 4.07
CA ASP A 41 13.28 -9.44 3.93
C ASP A 41 12.84 -9.92 5.33
N ARG A 42 11.92 -9.16 5.95
CA ARG A 42 11.45 -9.36 7.32
C ARG A 42 9.94 -9.14 7.41
N LEU A 43 9.44 -8.95 8.64
CA LEU A 43 8.04 -8.67 8.94
C LEU A 43 7.50 -7.41 8.24
N VAL A 44 8.36 -6.44 7.91
CA VAL A 44 8.00 -5.21 7.19
C VAL A 44 8.87 -5.04 5.94
N ASP A 45 8.41 -4.22 5.01
CA ASP A 45 9.07 -4.06 3.70
C ASP A 45 10.45 -3.39 3.77
N ALA A 46 10.64 -2.39 4.64
CA ALA A 46 11.86 -1.58 4.65
C ALA A 46 12.16 -0.92 6.02
N GLU A 47 13.31 -0.27 6.08
CA GLU A 47 13.66 0.74 7.08
C GLU A 47 13.85 2.09 6.38
N LEU A 48 13.33 3.17 6.98
CA LEU A 48 13.52 4.56 6.54
C LEU A 48 14.16 5.34 7.68
N ASN A 49 15.37 5.87 7.47
CA ASN A 49 16.16 6.55 8.51
C ASN A 49 16.32 5.70 9.79
N GLY A 50 16.53 4.39 9.63
CA GLY A 50 16.64 3.42 10.74
C GLY A 50 15.33 3.15 11.49
N LYS A 51 14.18 3.57 10.95
CA LYS A 51 12.85 3.28 11.50
C LYS A 51 12.10 2.29 10.60
N PRO A 52 11.39 1.29 11.16
CA PRO A 52 10.67 0.34 10.32
C PRO A 52 9.58 1.01 9.47
N LEU A 53 9.43 0.56 8.23
CA LEU A 53 8.52 1.09 7.23
C LEU A 53 7.76 -0.05 6.55
N GLU A 54 6.44 0.08 6.49
CA GLU A 54 5.59 -0.80 5.69
C GLU A 54 4.96 -0.02 4.53
N ILE A 55 5.05 -0.57 3.33
CA ILE A 55 4.54 0.02 2.10
C ILE A 55 3.21 -0.65 1.74
N LYS A 56 2.12 0.14 1.74
CA LYS A 56 0.81 -0.36 1.32
C LYS A 56 0.35 0.40 0.08
N ALA A 57 0.13 -0.34 -1.00
CA ALA A 57 -0.34 0.23 -2.25
C ALA A 57 -1.76 -0.25 -2.60
N CYS A 58 -2.57 0.64 -3.18
CA CYS A 58 -3.85 0.26 -3.77
C CYS A 58 -4.15 1.08 -5.03
N GLN A 59 -5.11 0.61 -5.82
CA GLN A 59 -5.67 1.37 -6.94
C GLN A 59 -6.70 2.37 -6.40
N GLU A 60 -6.80 3.56 -6.97
CA GLU A 60 -7.80 4.57 -6.59
C GLU A 60 -9.22 3.98 -6.61
N TRP A 61 -9.43 3.11 -7.60
CA TRP A 61 -10.66 2.38 -7.86
C TRP A 61 -10.40 0.89 -8.04
N GLN A 62 -11.32 0.08 -7.53
CA GLN A 62 -11.32 -1.37 -7.68
C GLN A 62 -12.73 -1.88 -8.01
N SER A 63 -12.81 -2.98 -8.75
CA SER A 63 -14.08 -3.69 -8.95
C SER A 63 -14.34 -4.64 -7.77
N ASN A 64 -15.58 -4.67 -7.29
CA ASN A 64 -16.04 -5.68 -6.32
C ASN A 64 -16.93 -6.76 -6.95
N GLY A 65 -16.92 -6.88 -8.28
CA GLY A 65 -17.79 -7.79 -9.05
C GLY A 65 -19.23 -7.30 -9.24
N LYS A 66 -19.67 -6.27 -8.51
CA LYS A 66 -21.00 -5.63 -8.67
C LYS A 66 -20.91 -4.19 -9.17
N GLY A 67 -19.72 -3.61 -9.14
CA GLY A 67 -19.47 -2.25 -9.59
C GLY A 67 -18.10 -1.75 -9.14
N ARG A 68 -17.90 -0.46 -9.38
CA ARG A 68 -16.68 0.25 -9.03
C ARG A 68 -16.78 0.76 -7.60
N CYS A 69 -15.74 0.53 -6.80
CA CYS A 69 -15.64 1.05 -5.44
C CYS A 69 -14.23 1.60 -5.19
N ARG A 70 -14.07 2.39 -4.13
CA ARG A 70 -12.76 2.95 -3.77
C ARG A 70 -11.79 1.84 -3.35
N GLY A 71 -10.52 2.03 -3.71
CA GLY A 71 -9.42 1.20 -3.23
C GLY A 71 -9.35 1.15 -1.71
N ARG A 72 -8.77 0.06 -1.20
CA ARG A 72 -8.52 -0.11 0.22
C ARG A 72 -7.12 -0.64 0.43
N PHE A 73 -6.44 -0.13 1.45
CA PHE A 73 -5.24 -0.75 1.98
C PHE A 73 -5.63 -1.95 2.82
N VAL A 74 -4.84 -3.01 2.73
CA VAL A 74 -4.96 -4.19 3.59
C VAL A 74 -3.85 -4.12 4.61
N LEU A 75 -4.22 -4.02 5.89
CA LEU A 75 -3.26 -4.03 7.00
C LEU A 75 -3.24 -5.40 7.65
N ASP A 76 -2.05 -5.84 8.01
CA ASP A 76 -1.83 -6.98 8.87
C ASP A 76 -1.64 -6.52 10.33
N LYS A 77 -2.16 -7.30 11.29
CA LYS A 77 -2.15 -6.93 12.70
C LYS A 77 -0.76 -7.03 13.31
N GLU A 78 -0.01 -8.08 12.98
CA GLU A 78 1.33 -8.29 13.50
C GLU A 78 2.29 -7.21 12.98
N GLN A 79 2.20 -6.89 11.69
CA GLN A 79 2.95 -5.78 11.09
C GLN A 79 2.60 -4.45 11.77
N HIS A 80 1.32 -4.17 11.99
CA HIS A 80 0.87 -2.93 12.61
C HIS A 80 1.38 -2.77 14.05
N ASP A 81 1.25 -3.81 14.87
CA ASP A 81 1.70 -3.78 16.25
C ASP A 81 3.23 -3.65 16.33
N TYR A 82 3.96 -4.29 15.42
CA TYR A 82 5.40 -4.13 15.28
C TYR A 82 5.80 -2.69 14.94
N LEU A 83 5.13 -2.05 13.97
CA LEU A 83 5.41 -0.67 13.60
C LEU A 83 5.12 0.28 14.77
N ILE A 84 3.99 0.14 15.47
CA ILE A 84 3.68 0.98 16.64
C ILE A 84 4.78 0.84 17.71
N LYS A 85 5.13 -0.41 18.07
CA LYS A 85 6.13 -0.70 19.10
C LYS A 85 7.50 -0.10 18.78
N ASN A 86 7.85 -0.02 17.50
CA ASN A 86 9.17 0.44 17.05
C ASN A 86 9.16 1.87 16.49
N HIS A 87 8.07 2.64 16.70
CA HIS A 87 7.90 3.99 16.17
C HIS A 87 8.10 4.07 14.64
N GLY A 88 7.61 3.05 13.95
CA GLY A 88 7.67 2.92 12.50
C GLY A 88 6.56 3.67 11.77
N TYR A 89 6.60 3.54 10.45
CA TYR A 89 5.76 4.29 9.51
C TYR A 89 5.01 3.36 8.55
N TYR A 90 3.92 3.88 8.01
CA TYR A 90 3.34 3.41 6.77
C TYR A 90 3.65 4.39 5.63
N LEU A 91 4.03 3.86 4.47
CA LEU A 91 3.96 4.57 3.21
C LEU A 91 2.73 4.09 2.44
N PHE A 92 1.69 4.91 2.41
CA PHE A 92 0.47 4.64 1.66
C PHE A 92 0.55 5.19 0.26
N ILE A 93 0.33 4.35 -0.75
CA ILE A 93 0.43 4.71 -2.17
C ILE A 93 -0.89 4.40 -2.88
N VAL A 94 -1.45 5.39 -3.56
CA VAL A 94 -2.64 5.22 -4.41
C VAL A 94 -2.25 5.42 -5.86
N PHE A 95 -2.43 4.39 -6.69
CA PHE A 95 -2.32 4.46 -8.13
C PHE A 95 -3.62 4.98 -8.74
N LYS A 96 -3.57 6.07 -9.50
CA LYS A 96 -4.72 6.67 -10.18
C LYS A 96 -4.94 6.04 -11.55
N GLU A 97 -6.14 6.22 -12.09
CA GLU A 97 -6.49 5.68 -13.42
C GLU A 97 -5.70 6.34 -14.56
N ASP A 98 -5.24 7.58 -14.38
CA ASP A 98 -4.40 8.30 -15.36
C ASP A 98 -2.94 7.82 -15.36
N GLY A 99 -2.60 6.81 -14.56
CA GLY A 99 -1.26 6.27 -14.43
C GLY A 99 -0.36 7.01 -13.43
N SER A 100 -0.80 8.14 -12.88
CA SER A 100 -0.10 8.83 -11.80
C SER A 100 -0.29 8.16 -10.44
N ASN A 101 0.45 8.61 -9.43
CA ASN A 101 0.28 8.15 -8.05
C ASN A 101 0.22 9.33 -7.07
N ILE A 102 -0.42 9.10 -5.92
CA ILE A 102 -0.24 9.94 -4.72
C ILE A 102 0.30 9.05 -3.59
N SER A 103 1.16 9.61 -2.75
CA SER A 103 1.74 8.92 -1.61
C SER A 103 1.57 9.74 -0.33
N LYS A 104 1.51 9.06 0.82
CA LYS A 104 1.49 9.70 2.14
C LYS A 104 2.25 8.83 3.14
N LEU A 105 3.28 9.41 3.76
CA LEU A 105 3.98 8.83 4.89
C LEU A 105 3.23 9.17 6.19
N VAL A 106 2.92 8.18 7.00
CA VAL A 106 2.16 8.34 8.25
C VAL A 106 2.81 7.53 9.35
N LYS A 107 2.93 8.08 10.57
CA LYS A 107 3.40 7.30 11.72
C LYS A 107 2.37 6.20 12.02
N ALA A 108 2.83 4.99 12.33
CA ALA A 108 1.92 3.88 12.58
C ALA A 108 0.97 4.14 13.77
N VAL A 109 1.41 4.91 14.77
CA VAL A 109 0.61 5.29 15.94
C VAL A 109 -0.59 6.17 15.60
N ASP A 110 -0.56 6.88 14.47
CA ASP A 110 -1.64 7.77 14.02
C ASP A 110 -2.64 7.02 13.11
N VAL A 111 -2.42 5.73 12.87
CA VAL A 111 -3.28 4.88 12.03
C VAL A 111 -4.09 3.96 12.93
N GLU A 112 -5.40 4.14 12.98
CA GLU A 112 -6.30 3.19 13.65
C GLU A 112 -6.26 1.83 12.94
N PHE A 113 -5.97 0.76 13.68
CA PHE A 113 -5.96 -0.58 13.10
C PHE A 113 -7.34 -1.01 12.61
N LYS A 114 -7.47 -1.14 11.29
CA LYS A 114 -8.55 -1.87 10.62
C LYS A 114 -7.94 -2.70 9.51
N ARG A 115 -8.32 -3.97 9.40
CA ARG A 115 -7.77 -4.87 8.36
C ARG A 115 -7.92 -4.32 6.94
N LYS A 116 -9.00 -3.57 6.67
CA LYS A 116 -9.21 -2.87 5.39
C LYS A 116 -9.53 -1.40 5.66
N ILE A 117 -8.68 -0.51 5.17
CA ILE A 117 -8.84 0.94 5.34
C ILE A 117 -9.08 1.59 3.98
N SER A 118 -10.08 2.47 3.88
CA SER A 118 -10.31 3.26 2.67
C SER A 118 -9.14 4.22 2.47
N TRP A 119 -8.61 4.34 1.25
CA TRP A 119 -7.53 5.30 1.03
C TRP A 119 -7.98 6.74 1.33
N LEU A 120 -9.26 7.07 1.14
CA LEU A 120 -9.81 8.39 1.48
C LEU A 120 -9.66 8.73 2.97
N SER A 121 -9.77 7.76 3.88
CA SER A 121 -9.61 8.06 5.31
C SER A 121 -8.15 8.33 5.69
N ILE A 122 -7.19 7.83 4.92
CA ILE A 122 -5.76 8.16 5.12
C ILE A 122 -5.45 9.57 4.59
N PHE A 123 -5.99 9.90 3.42
CA PHE A 123 -5.63 11.15 2.71
C PHE A 123 -6.50 12.35 3.09
N HIS A 124 -7.75 12.13 3.51
CA HIS A 124 -8.70 13.19 3.87
C HIS A 124 -9.12 13.19 5.35
N ALA A 125 -8.48 12.40 6.21
CA ALA A 125 -8.67 12.59 7.65
C ALA A 125 -8.28 14.05 8.01
N PRO A 126 -9.10 14.76 8.81
CA PRO A 126 -8.72 16.08 9.30
C PRO A 126 -7.38 15.95 10.03
N GLN A 127 -6.38 16.69 9.54
CA GLN A 127 -5.06 16.69 10.16
C GLN A 127 -5.18 17.36 11.53
N GLY A 128 -5.27 16.55 12.58
CA GLY A 128 -5.01 17.01 13.93
C GLY A 128 -3.51 17.09 14.15
N GLY A 129 -2.93 18.30 14.04
CA GLY A 129 -1.62 18.62 14.60
C GLY A 129 -0.47 18.77 13.61
N GLU A 130 -0.08 20.04 13.44
CA GLU A 130 1.21 20.57 12.98
C GLU A 130 1.57 20.46 11.49
N ASN A 131 1.25 21.57 10.80
CA ASN A 131 1.95 22.01 9.59
C ASN A 131 3.46 22.15 9.90
N LEU A 132 4.28 21.21 9.44
CA LEU A 132 5.67 21.51 9.15
C LEU A 132 5.76 22.06 7.74
N GLY A 133 5.39 23.33 7.62
CA GLY A 133 5.75 24.15 6.47
C GLY A 133 7.22 24.54 6.57
N ARG A 134 7.99 24.22 5.52
CA ARG A 134 8.99 25.09 4.93
C ARG A 134 8.99 24.89 3.43
#